data_AF-A0A7H0Y345-F1
#
_entry.id   AF-A0A7H0Y345-F1
#
_cell.length_a   1.000
_cell.length_b   1.000
_cell.length_c   1.000
_cell.angle_alpha   90.00
_cell.angle_beta   90.00
_cell.angle_gamma   90.00
#
_symmetry.space_group_name_H-M   'P 1'
#
loop_
_entity.id
_entity.type
_entity.pdbx_description
1 polymer ?
#
loop_
_entity_poly.entity_id
_entity_poly.type
_entity_poly.pdbx_seq_one_letter_code
_entity_poly.pdbx_strand_id
1 'polypeptide(L)'
;MMGIYCITNTINNRKYIGSSHKIFSRWKEHIRNLQYGMHHSYKLQEDWKRYGLNDFSFTILQVVENKKKLKLIEQDWIDREDDFDNLYNVAGSTSYKSISITKEFEDNINYIHTITEEVREKLIRNLSIYQRSNGLKLFGNGKYDLSKTWYIKNGYDAVRKHMNNYLRNIEKSTYKTAAWTTFTQYCGMHTKGYKRAFVPMNGEMSLEDRRNVLCFAANCFPNSFIKRECPDLFIDDDDYALSILLKWIVNISDLNKTIRIYIVSKRMEDLLVNWLSKNKKVS
;
A
#
# COMPACT_ATOMS: atom_id res chain seq x y z
N MET A 1 8.45 -13.50 -25.26
CA MET A 1 9.60 -14.27 -24.73
C MET A 1 9.51 -14.34 -23.22
N MET A 2 9.62 -15.56 -22.69
CA MET A 2 9.54 -15.92 -21.27
C MET A 2 10.93 -16.38 -20.79
N GLY A 3 11.33 -15.97 -19.60
CA GLY A 3 12.66 -16.32 -19.10
C GLY A 3 13.16 -15.43 -17.96
N ILE A 4 14.45 -15.56 -17.70
CA ILE A 4 15.22 -14.80 -16.72
C ILE A 4 15.96 -13.67 -17.42
N TYR A 5 16.02 -12.50 -16.79
CA TYR A 5 16.71 -11.33 -17.29
C TYR A 5 17.53 -10.67 -16.19
N CYS A 6 18.47 -9.83 -16.61
CA CYS A 6 19.30 -8.99 -15.78
C CYS A 6 19.16 -7.52 -16.19
N ILE A 7 19.15 -6.61 -15.22
CA ILE A 7 19.35 -5.17 -15.41
C ILE A 7 20.66 -4.83 -14.70
N THR A 8 21.68 -4.40 -15.44
CA THR A 8 23.01 -4.13 -14.88
C THR A 8 23.34 -2.66 -15.01
N ASN A 9 23.74 -2.03 -13.91
CA ASN A 9 24.35 -0.70 -13.96
C ASN A 9 25.79 -0.84 -14.47
N THR A 10 26.10 -0.23 -15.60
CA THR A 10 27.41 -0.37 -16.26
C THR A 10 28.52 0.44 -15.60
N ILE A 11 28.20 1.32 -14.65
CA ILE A 11 29.17 2.14 -13.91
C ILE A 11 29.70 1.41 -12.68
N ASN A 12 28.82 0.73 -11.94
CA ASN A 12 29.19 0.04 -10.69
C ASN A 12 29.03 -1.49 -10.73
N ASN A 13 28.59 -2.05 -11.87
CA ASN A 13 28.38 -3.48 -12.10
C ASN A 13 27.34 -4.16 -11.20
N ARG A 14 26.53 -3.41 -10.46
CA ARG A 14 25.43 -3.95 -9.67
C ARG A 14 24.32 -4.45 -10.58
N LYS A 15 23.62 -5.51 -10.15
CA LYS A 15 22.68 -6.25 -11.00
C LYS A 15 21.32 -6.43 -10.34
N TYR A 16 20.27 -6.40 -11.13
CA TYR A 16 18.93 -6.85 -10.76
C TYR A 16 18.57 -8.06 -11.61
N ILE A 17 18.32 -9.20 -10.96
CA ILE A 17 17.89 -10.44 -11.63
C ILE A 17 16.39 -10.60 -11.43
N GLY A 18 15.67 -10.90 -12.50
CA GLY A 18 14.23 -11.12 -12.43
C GLY A 18 13.73 -12.13 -13.47
N SER A 19 12.52 -12.63 -13.26
CA SER A 19 11.85 -13.52 -14.21
C SER A 19 10.54 -12.94 -14.75
N SER A 20 10.16 -13.29 -15.97
CA SER A 20 8.87 -12.88 -16.55
C SER A 20 8.39 -13.82 -17.65
N HIS A 21 7.08 -13.90 -17.82
CA HIS A 21 6.42 -14.53 -18.97
C HIS A 21 6.52 -13.67 -20.24
N LYS A 22 6.74 -12.35 -20.09
CA LYS A 22 6.90 -11.36 -21.16
C LYS A 22 8.00 -10.38 -20.76
N ILE A 23 9.26 -10.73 -21.03
CA ILE A 23 10.45 -9.96 -20.60
C ILE A 23 10.40 -8.50 -21.08
N PHE A 24 10.15 -8.26 -22.37
CA PHE A 24 10.12 -6.91 -22.93
C PHE A 24 9.03 -6.02 -22.32
N SER A 25 7.84 -6.58 -22.04
CA SER A 25 6.77 -5.84 -21.35
C SER A 25 7.18 -5.49 -19.92
N ARG A 26 7.86 -6.42 -19.24
CA ARG A 26 8.35 -6.23 -17.88
C ARG A 26 9.46 -5.17 -17.81
N TRP A 27 10.39 -5.13 -18.76
CA TRP A 27 11.40 -4.06 -18.85
C TRP A 27 10.79 -2.67 -19.05
N LYS A 28 9.80 -2.53 -19.94
CA LYS A 28 9.07 -1.26 -20.10
C LYS A 28 8.43 -0.81 -18.78
N GLU A 29 7.89 -1.75 -18.02
CA GLU A 29 7.32 -1.48 -16.69
C GLU A 29 8.40 -1.04 -15.70
N HIS A 30 9.54 -1.73 -15.64
CA HIS A 30 10.69 -1.34 -14.82
C HIS A 30 11.14 0.10 -15.12
N ILE A 31 11.41 0.41 -16.39
CA ILE A 31 11.86 1.74 -16.83
C ILE A 31 10.84 2.80 -16.43
N ARG A 32 9.55 2.56 -16.70
CA ARG A 32 8.49 3.49 -16.32
C ARG A 32 8.43 3.70 -14.80
N ASN A 33 8.49 2.63 -14.02
CA ASN A 33 8.45 2.71 -12.56
C ASN A 33 9.68 3.47 -12.03
N LEU A 34 10.86 3.23 -12.59
CA LEU A 34 12.10 3.92 -12.24
C LEU A 34 12.05 5.41 -12.58
N GLN A 35 11.53 5.78 -13.75
CA GLN A 35 11.32 7.18 -14.16
C GLN A 35 10.38 7.95 -13.22
N TYR A 36 9.36 7.27 -12.67
CA TYR A 36 8.39 7.88 -11.75
C TYR A 36 8.70 7.68 -10.27
N GLY A 37 9.83 7.05 -9.92
CA GLY A 37 10.19 6.85 -8.50
C GLY A 37 9.36 5.78 -7.77
N MET A 38 8.76 4.83 -8.50
CA MET A 38 7.82 3.82 -7.97
C MET A 38 8.35 2.39 -8.08
N HIS A 39 9.64 2.19 -8.30
CA HIS A 39 10.22 0.87 -8.46
C HIS A 39 10.30 0.10 -7.13
N HIS A 40 10.01 -1.20 -7.13
CA HIS A 40 9.93 -2.02 -5.90
C HIS A 40 11.29 -2.32 -5.26
N SER A 41 12.38 -2.31 -6.03
CA SER A 41 13.74 -2.29 -5.47
C SER A 41 14.17 -0.85 -5.22
N TYR A 42 14.30 -0.48 -3.95
CA TYR A 42 14.80 0.84 -3.55
C TYR A 42 16.27 1.02 -3.97
N LYS A 43 17.10 -0.03 -3.84
CA LYS A 43 18.51 -0.02 -4.27
C LYS A 43 18.65 0.36 -5.76
N LEU A 44 17.85 -0.27 -6.63
CA LEU A 44 17.85 0.06 -8.07
C LEU A 44 17.30 1.46 -8.33
N GLN A 45 16.27 1.87 -7.59
CA GLN A 45 15.66 3.18 -7.74
C GLN A 45 16.61 4.34 -7.40
N GLU A 46 17.43 4.18 -6.36
CA GLU A 46 18.45 5.15 -5.95
C GLU A 46 19.54 5.29 -7.01
N ASP A 47 20.12 4.17 -7.45
CA ASP A 47 21.15 4.20 -8.50
C ASP A 47 20.59 4.74 -9.82
N TRP A 48 19.35 4.42 -10.17
CA TRP A 48 18.71 4.97 -11.37
C TRP A 48 18.61 6.50 -11.33
N LYS A 49 18.31 7.10 -10.17
CA LYS A 49 18.28 8.56 -10.01
C LYS A 49 19.67 9.18 -10.19
N ARG A 50 20.73 8.44 -9.86
CA ARG A 50 22.12 8.91 -9.93
C ARG A 50 22.74 8.80 -11.32
N TYR A 51 22.46 7.72 -12.05
CA TYR A 51 23.17 7.36 -13.29
C TYR A 51 22.29 7.48 -14.56
N GLY A 52 20.96 7.29 -14.46
CA GLY A 52 20.04 7.45 -15.60
C GLY A 52 20.11 6.32 -16.63
N LEU A 53 19.16 6.29 -17.59
CA LEU A 53 18.88 5.13 -18.45
C LEU A 53 20.08 4.59 -19.24
N ASN A 54 20.96 5.47 -19.75
CA ASN A 54 22.08 5.06 -20.61
C ASN A 54 23.17 4.29 -19.86
N ASP A 55 23.18 4.39 -18.52
CA ASP A 55 24.13 3.69 -17.65
C ASP A 55 23.60 2.32 -17.19
N PHE A 56 22.48 1.84 -17.78
CA PHE A 56 21.92 0.53 -17.50
C PHE A 56 21.78 -0.31 -18.77
N SER A 57 22.22 -1.56 -18.68
CA SER A 57 22.02 -2.58 -19.72
C SER A 57 20.95 -3.59 -19.32
N PHE A 58 20.22 -4.11 -20.31
CA PHE A 58 19.13 -5.05 -20.15
C PHE A 58 19.42 -6.31 -20.96
N THR A 59 19.63 -7.43 -20.26
CA THR A 59 20.11 -8.67 -20.89
C THR A 59 19.20 -9.84 -20.51
N ILE A 60 18.96 -10.75 -21.46
CA ILE A 60 18.26 -12.00 -21.16
C ILE A 60 19.32 -13.02 -20.75
N LEU A 61 19.17 -13.59 -19.55
CA LEU A 61 20.08 -14.60 -19.02
C LEU A 61 19.70 -16.00 -19.51
N GLN A 62 18.40 -16.30 -19.53
CA GLN A 62 17.91 -17.63 -19.90
C GLN A 62 16.47 -17.59 -20.40
N VAL A 63 16.19 -18.21 -21.54
CA VAL A 63 14.81 -18.46 -22.00
C VAL A 63 14.26 -19.70 -21.29
N VAL A 64 13.02 -19.61 -20.82
CA VAL A 64 12.37 -20.69 -20.07
C VAL A 64 11.03 -21.02 -20.73
N GLU A 65 10.83 -22.29 -21.07
CA GLU A 65 9.61 -22.77 -21.72
C GLU A 65 8.52 -23.14 -20.70
N ASN A 66 8.91 -23.71 -19.56
CA ASN A 66 7.96 -24.09 -18.52
C ASN A 66 7.79 -22.95 -17.49
N LYS A 67 6.63 -22.29 -17.55
CA LYS A 67 6.27 -21.20 -16.63
C LYS A 67 6.43 -21.57 -15.14
N LYS A 68 6.18 -22.82 -14.75
CA LYS A 68 6.28 -23.26 -13.34
C LYS A 68 7.73 -23.24 -12.83
N LYS A 69 8.71 -23.31 -13.73
CA LYS A 69 10.14 -23.30 -13.38
C LYS A 69 10.73 -21.89 -13.26
N LEU A 70 10.03 -20.83 -13.70
CA LEU A 70 10.58 -19.47 -13.72
C LEU A 70 11.15 -19.03 -12.37
N LYS A 71 10.44 -19.27 -11.28
CA LYS A 71 10.90 -18.88 -9.94
C LYS A 71 12.10 -19.69 -9.47
N LEU A 72 12.05 -21.01 -9.62
CA LEU A 72 13.19 -21.87 -9.29
C LEU A 72 14.46 -21.46 -10.06
N ILE A 73 14.32 -21.14 -11.35
CA ILE A 73 15.46 -20.75 -12.19
C ILE A 73 15.91 -19.32 -11.84
N GLU A 74 14.99 -18.39 -11.53
CA GLU A 74 15.35 -17.07 -10.99
C GLU A 74 16.19 -17.19 -9.72
N GLN A 75 15.83 -18.14 -8.84
CA GLN A 75 16.60 -18.41 -7.62
C GLN A 75 18.02 -18.82 -7.92
N ASP A 76 18.16 -19.82 -8.78
CA ASP A 76 19.45 -20.38 -9.17
C ASP A 76 20.36 -19.31 -9.78
N TRP A 77 19.81 -18.34 -10.51
CA TRP A 77 20.60 -17.20 -11.00
C TRP A 77 21.01 -16.21 -9.92
N ILE A 78 20.18 -15.99 -8.90
CA ILE A 78 20.53 -15.12 -7.76
C ILE A 78 21.58 -15.79 -6.88
N ASP A 79 21.44 -17.09 -6.60
CA ASP A 79 22.35 -17.87 -5.74
C ASP A 79 23.75 -18.05 -6.35
N ARG A 80 23.90 -17.86 -7.67
CA ARG A 80 25.19 -17.89 -8.37
C ARG A 80 26.02 -16.62 -8.21
N GLU A 81 25.44 -15.54 -7.70
CA GLU A 81 26.17 -14.29 -7.49
C GLU A 81 26.84 -14.33 -6.12
N ASP A 82 28.18 -14.26 -6.10
CA ASP A 82 29.01 -14.43 -4.90
C ASP A 82 28.73 -13.38 -3.80
N ASP A 83 28.29 -12.18 -4.19
CA ASP A 83 27.96 -11.08 -3.30
C ASP A 83 26.52 -10.59 -3.51
N PHE A 84 25.64 -10.95 -2.58
CA PHE A 84 24.25 -10.55 -2.60
C PHE A 84 24.05 -9.03 -2.39
N ASP A 85 24.96 -8.35 -1.68
CA ASP A 85 24.84 -6.90 -1.47
C ASP A 85 25.12 -6.09 -2.73
N ASN A 86 25.88 -6.71 -3.65
CA ASN A 86 26.08 -6.21 -5.01
C ASN A 86 24.82 -6.33 -5.89
N LEU A 87 23.80 -7.09 -5.45
CA LEU A 87 22.50 -7.16 -6.11
C LEU A 87 21.54 -6.05 -5.67
N TYR A 88 20.77 -5.59 -6.64
CA TYR A 88 19.60 -4.76 -6.45
C TYR A 88 18.38 -5.57 -5.98
N ASN A 89 18.43 -6.89 -6.02
CA ASN A 89 17.41 -7.75 -5.43
C ASN A 89 17.35 -7.48 -3.93
N VAL A 90 16.15 -7.26 -3.41
CA VAL A 90 15.93 -6.89 -2.00
C VAL A 90 15.68 -8.12 -1.10
N ALA A 91 15.55 -9.30 -1.69
CA ALA A 91 15.36 -10.57 -0.99
C ALA A 91 16.22 -11.66 -1.66
N GLY A 92 16.92 -12.45 -0.85
CA GLY A 92 17.84 -13.50 -1.30
C GLY A 92 17.18 -14.81 -1.74
N SER A 93 15.86 -14.94 -1.61
CA SER A 93 15.10 -16.10 -2.08
C SER A 93 13.90 -15.69 -2.93
N THR A 94 13.68 -16.42 -4.01
CA THR A 94 12.56 -16.42 -4.96
C THR A 94 11.69 -17.66 -4.74
N SER A 95 12.16 -18.61 -3.91
CA SER A 95 11.34 -19.65 -3.30
C SER A 95 10.60 -19.03 -2.12
N TYR A 96 9.28 -18.98 -2.27
CA TYR A 96 8.37 -18.35 -1.32
C TYR A 96 8.08 -19.25 -0.11
N LYS A 97 9.11 -19.87 0.51
CA LYS A 97 9.00 -20.39 1.90
C LYS A 97 9.38 -19.35 2.95
N SER A 98 10.02 -18.27 2.50
CA SER A 98 10.08 -17.00 3.22
C SER A 98 9.69 -15.92 2.22
N ILE A 99 8.38 -15.71 2.03
CA ILE A 99 7.96 -14.32 2.17
C ILE A 99 8.42 -14.02 3.59
N SER A 100 9.53 -13.28 3.72
CA SER A 100 9.57 -12.37 4.84
C SER A 100 8.28 -11.60 4.64
N ILE A 101 7.30 -11.94 5.46
CA ILE A 101 6.19 -11.04 5.72
C ILE A 101 6.89 -9.71 5.86
N THR A 102 6.59 -8.76 4.97
CA THR A 102 7.27 -7.48 5.07
C THR A 102 7.06 -7.03 6.50
N LYS A 103 8.09 -6.47 7.16
CA LYS A 103 7.91 -5.93 8.51
C LYS A 103 6.62 -5.09 8.59
N GLU A 104 6.32 -4.37 7.50
CA GLU A 104 5.03 -3.72 7.26
C GLU A 104 3.79 -4.62 7.37
N PHE A 105 3.73 -5.79 6.73
CA PHE A 105 2.61 -6.71 6.84
C PHE A 105 2.52 -7.37 8.22
N GLU A 106 3.65 -7.69 8.86
CA GLU A 106 3.72 -8.17 10.24
C GLU A 106 3.17 -7.12 11.22
N ASP A 107 3.65 -5.88 11.09
CA ASP A 107 3.17 -4.73 11.84
C ASP A 107 1.67 -4.52 11.59
N ASN A 108 1.21 -4.63 10.34
CA ASN A 108 -0.19 -4.42 9.98
C ASN A 108 -1.11 -5.56 10.44
N ILE A 109 -0.61 -6.77 10.68
CA ILE A 109 -1.44 -7.82 11.29
C ILE A 109 -1.68 -7.50 12.76
N ASN A 110 -0.63 -7.06 13.45
CA ASN A 110 -0.63 -6.95 14.90
C ASN A 110 -0.88 -5.53 15.42
N TYR A 111 -1.01 -4.52 14.56
CA TYR A 111 -1.05 -3.12 15.00
C TYR A 111 -2.13 -2.87 16.04
N ILE A 112 -3.36 -3.38 15.85
CA ILE A 112 -4.43 -3.19 16.83
C ILE A 112 -4.09 -3.73 18.22
N HIS A 113 -3.21 -4.73 18.32
CA HIS A 113 -2.77 -5.35 19.56
C HIS A 113 -1.54 -4.67 20.16
N THR A 114 -0.82 -3.85 19.38
CA THR A 114 0.39 -3.13 19.82
C THR A 114 0.18 -1.64 20.04
N ILE A 115 -1.03 -1.11 19.76
CA ILE A 115 -1.40 0.28 20.09
C ILE A 115 -1.28 0.48 21.60
N THR A 116 -0.41 1.42 21.99
CA THR A 116 -0.24 1.83 23.40
C THR A 116 -1.51 2.43 23.97
N GLU A 117 -1.71 2.30 25.29
CA GLU A 117 -2.89 2.87 25.97
C GLU A 117 -3.02 4.38 25.72
N GLU A 118 -1.92 5.14 25.76
CA GLU A 118 -1.92 6.58 25.50
C GLU A 118 -2.46 6.93 24.11
N VAL A 119 -2.02 6.20 23.07
CA VAL A 119 -2.50 6.41 21.70
C VAL A 119 -3.96 6.02 21.59
N ARG A 120 -4.36 4.91 22.23
CA ARG A 120 -5.74 4.43 22.26
C ARG A 120 -6.69 5.46 22.87
N GLU A 121 -6.36 6.00 24.03
CA GLU A 121 -7.15 7.05 24.70
C GLU A 121 -7.29 8.31 23.85
N LYS A 122 -6.18 8.75 23.23
CA LYS A 122 -6.20 9.90 22.32
C LYS A 122 -7.12 9.66 21.13
N LEU A 123 -7.06 8.48 20.51
CA LEU A 123 -7.97 8.10 19.42
C LEU A 123 -9.43 8.10 19.89
N ILE A 124 -9.74 7.47 21.03
CA ILE A 124 -11.10 7.41 21.58
C ILE A 124 -11.68 8.80 21.83
N ARG A 125 -10.87 9.70 22.38
CA ARG A 125 -11.28 11.07 22.74
C ARG A 125 -11.41 11.99 21.53
N ASN A 126 -10.47 11.90 20.59
CA ASN A 126 -10.30 12.92 19.56
C ASN A 126 -10.80 12.50 18.17
N LEU A 127 -11.06 11.21 17.92
CA LEU A 127 -11.53 10.72 16.63
C LEU A 127 -13.05 10.81 16.49
N SER A 128 -13.48 11.54 15.47
CA SER A 128 -14.89 11.71 15.07
C SER A 128 -15.11 11.15 13.68
N ILE A 129 -16.01 10.18 13.57
CA ILE A 129 -16.38 9.54 12.30
C ILE A 129 -17.55 10.31 11.69
N TYR A 130 -17.38 10.79 10.46
CA TYR A 130 -18.44 11.43 9.70
C TYR A 130 -19.59 10.46 9.42
N GLN A 131 -20.77 10.78 9.95
CA GLN A 131 -21.97 9.99 9.75
C GLN A 131 -22.58 10.26 8.38
N ARG A 132 -22.76 9.20 7.60
CA ARG A 132 -23.34 9.25 6.25
C ARG A 132 -24.77 9.78 6.28
N SER A 133 -25.05 10.82 5.49
CA SER A 133 -26.40 11.37 5.31
C SER A 133 -26.94 11.17 3.89
N ASN A 134 -28.26 11.02 3.74
CA ASN A 134 -28.96 10.97 2.45
C ASN A 134 -28.40 9.89 1.49
N GLY A 135 -28.21 10.21 0.21
CA GLY A 135 -27.71 9.28 -0.82
C GLY A 135 -26.33 8.66 -0.54
N LEU A 136 -25.54 9.20 0.40
CA LEU A 136 -24.31 8.57 0.88
C LEU A 136 -24.58 7.28 1.68
N LYS A 137 -25.79 7.13 2.26
CA LYS A 137 -26.15 5.93 3.06
C LYS A 137 -26.19 4.66 2.23
N LEU A 138 -26.41 4.75 0.92
CA LEU A 138 -26.59 3.57 0.05
C LEU A 138 -25.29 3.12 -0.63
N PHE A 139 -24.23 3.93 -0.58
CA PHE A 139 -22.99 3.65 -1.32
C PHE A 139 -21.97 2.88 -0.49
N GLY A 140 -21.39 1.81 -1.05
CA GLY A 140 -20.28 1.10 -0.42
C GLY A 140 -20.68 0.22 0.79
N ASN A 141 -21.91 -0.29 0.78
CA ASN A 141 -22.48 -1.09 1.88
C ASN A 141 -22.20 -2.60 1.76
N GLY A 142 -21.79 -3.07 0.58
CA GLY A 142 -21.44 -4.46 0.37
C GLY A 142 -20.16 -4.84 1.12
N LYS A 143 -20.08 -6.10 1.58
CA LYS A 143 -18.89 -6.65 2.28
C LYS A 143 -17.58 -6.37 1.53
N TYR A 144 -17.60 -6.47 0.20
CA TYR A 144 -16.44 -6.29 -0.67
C TYR A 144 -16.44 -4.96 -1.44
N ASP A 145 -17.37 -4.06 -1.15
CA ASP A 145 -17.40 -2.76 -1.81
C ASP A 145 -16.15 -1.95 -1.46
N LEU A 146 -15.62 -1.22 -2.45
CA LEU A 146 -14.33 -0.51 -2.39
C LEU A 146 -13.11 -1.42 -2.14
N SER A 147 -13.24 -2.74 -2.29
CA SER A 147 -12.08 -3.63 -2.39
C SER A 147 -11.33 -3.41 -3.71
N LYS A 148 -10.10 -3.92 -3.80
CA LYS A 148 -9.30 -3.82 -5.04
C LYS A 148 -10.06 -4.40 -6.25
N THR A 149 -10.71 -5.55 -6.09
CA THR A 149 -11.54 -6.18 -7.13
C THR A 149 -12.77 -5.33 -7.46
N TRP A 150 -13.38 -4.67 -6.47
CA TRP A 150 -14.50 -3.77 -6.70
C TRP A 150 -14.09 -2.56 -7.56
N TYR A 151 -12.94 -1.96 -7.29
CA TYR A 151 -12.41 -0.85 -8.10
C TYR A 151 -12.14 -1.25 -9.54
N ILE A 152 -11.63 -2.47 -9.78
CA ILE A 152 -11.42 -2.99 -11.13
C ILE A 152 -12.75 -3.07 -11.89
N LYS A 153 -13.83 -3.50 -11.23
CA LYS A 153 -15.14 -3.71 -11.86
C LYS A 153 -15.92 -2.41 -12.06
N ASN A 154 -15.86 -1.50 -11.09
CA ASN A 154 -16.76 -0.33 -11.01
C ASN A 154 -16.06 1.01 -11.29
N GLY A 155 -14.73 1.02 -11.41
CA GLY A 155 -13.96 2.26 -11.47
C GLY A 155 -13.98 3.03 -10.14
N TYR A 156 -13.76 4.34 -10.20
CA TYR A 156 -13.62 5.20 -9.01
C TYR A 156 -14.44 6.48 -9.04
N ASP A 157 -15.27 6.71 -10.06
CA ASP A 157 -15.97 7.99 -10.22
C ASP A 157 -16.96 8.30 -9.09
N ALA A 158 -17.72 7.30 -8.67
CA ALA A 158 -18.61 7.45 -7.52
C ALA A 158 -17.80 7.76 -6.24
N VAL A 159 -16.73 7.02 -5.99
CA VAL A 159 -15.85 7.25 -4.82
C VAL A 159 -15.27 8.67 -4.83
N ARG A 160 -14.78 9.13 -5.98
CA ARG A 160 -14.27 10.48 -6.19
C ARG A 160 -15.32 11.55 -5.89
N LYS A 161 -16.58 11.36 -6.31
CA LYS A 161 -17.69 12.28 -5.99
C LYS A 161 -17.96 12.35 -4.48
N HIS A 162 -18.01 11.20 -3.80
CA HIS A 162 -18.21 11.15 -2.35
C HIS A 162 -17.08 11.81 -1.58
N MET A 163 -15.83 11.51 -1.95
CA MET A 163 -14.65 12.15 -1.38
C MET A 163 -14.67 13.67 -1.60
N ASN A 164 -15.00 14.13 -2.81
CA ASN A 164 -15.08 15.57 -3.10
C ASN A 164 -16.12 16.26 -2.22
N ASN A 165 -17.30 15.66 -2.09
CA ASN A 165 -18.38 16.23 -1.31
C ASN A 165 -17.98 16.37 0.17
N TYR A 166 -17.40 15.32 0.76
CA TYR A 166 -16.91 15.35 2.13
C TYR A 166 -15.82 16.40 2.33
N LEU A 167 -14.72 16.32 1.57
CA LEU A 167 -13.56 17.17 1.79
C LEU A 167 -13.84 18.64 1.49
N ARG A 168 -14.54 18.93 0.39
CA ARG A 168 -14.72 20.30 -0.11
C ARG A 168 -15.99 20.97 0.39
N ASN A 169 -17.12 20.27 0.44
CA ASN A 169 -18.41 20.91 0.74
C ASN A 169 -18.74 20.81 2.23
N ILE A 170 -18.48 19.66 2.84
CA ILE A 170 -18.78 19.41 4.27
C ILE A 170 -17.67 20.00 5.14
N GLU A 171 -16.44 19.51 5.00
CA GLU A 171 -15.30 19.92 5.84
C GLU A 171 -14.66 21.23 5.40
N LYS A 172 -14.96 21.69 4.18
CA LYS A 172 -14.37 22.91 3.57
C LYS A 172 -12.85 22.94 3.68
N SER A 173 -12.24 21.76 3.57
CA SER A 173 -10.81 21.56 3.78
C SER A 173 -9.98 21.99 2.58
N THR A 174 -8.65 21.96 2.77
CA THR A 174 -7.67 22.19 1.70
C THR A 174 -6.66 21.06 1.68
N TYR A 175 -5.78 21.01 0.68
CA TYR A 175 -4.71 20.03 0.66
C TYR A 175 -3.74 20.13 1.84
N LYS A 176 -3.71 21.28 2.54
CA LYS A 176 -2.86 21.47 3.73
C LYS A 176 -3.48 20.85 4.98
N THR A 177 -4.81 20.83 5.06
CA THR A 177 -5.54 20.40 6.27
C THR A 177 -6.15 19.01 6.15
N ALA A 178 -6.30 18.50 4.92
CA ALA A 178 -6.89 17.20 4.65
C ALA A 178 -5.93 16.20 4.02
N ALA A 179 -6.04 14.95 4.46
CA ALA A 179 -5.37 13.79 3.86
C ALA A 179 -6.41 12.77 3.39
N TRP A 180 -6.12 12.09 2.29
CA TRP A 180 -6.96 11.00 1.81
C TRP A 180 -6.11 9.84 1.31
N THR A 181 -6.68 8.64 1.34
CA THR A 181 -6.00 7.43 0.87
C THR A 181 -6.93 6.48 0.15
N THR A 182 -6.32 5.62 -0.66
CA THR A 182 -6.91 4.50 -1.39
C THR A 182 -5.75 3.62 -1.89
N PHE A 183 -6.01 2.57 -2.66
CA PHE A 183 -4.93 1.80 -3.27
C PHE A 183 -4.11 2.69 -4.21
N THR A 184 -2.77 2.67 -4.10
CA THR A 184 -1.86 3.58 -4.83
C THR A 184 -2.12 3.64 -6.34
N GLN A 185 -2.47 2.51 -6.96
CA GLN A 185 -2.82 2.43 -8.39
C GLN A 185 -4.06 3.28 -8.79
N TYR A 186 -4.88 3.68 -7.83
CA TYR A 186 -6.04 4.54 -8.04
C TYR A 186 -5.85 5.95 -7.44
N CYS A 187 -4.64 6.36 -7.02
CA CYS A 187 -4.39 7.71 -6.49
C CYS A 187 -4.72 8.83 -7.51
N GLY A 188 -4.81 8.50 -8.80
CA GLY A 188 -5.32 9.39 -9.85
C GLY A 188 -6.78 9.81 -9.69
N MET A 189 -7.55 9.19 -8.78
CA MET A 189 -8.94 9.56 -8.49
C MET A 189 -9.07 10.89 -7.71
N HIS A 190 -7.98 11.61 -7.49
CA HIS A 190 -7.96 12.86 -6.77
C HIS A 190 -8.95 13.89 -7.35
N THR A 191 -9.52 14.70 -6.47
CA THR A 191 -10.35 15.83 -6.89
C THR A 191 -9.47 17.06 -7.13
N LYS A 192 -9.97 18.05 -7.88
CA LYS A 192 -9.21 19.28 -8.16
C LYS A 192 -8.76 19.92 -6.84
N GLY A 193 -7.47 20.18 -6.71
CA GLY A 193 -6.87 20.76 -5.50
C GLY A 193 -6.48 19.77 -4.41
N TYR A 194 -6.76 18.46 -4.55
CA TYR A 194 -6.45 17.45 -3.53
C TYR A 194 -5.41 16.42 -3.95
N LYS A 195 -4.73 16.61 -5.09
CA LYS A 195 -3.62 15.73 -5.52
C LYS A 195 -2.51 15.63 -4.46
N ARG A 196 -2.16 16.75 -3.81
CA ARG A 196 -1.14 16.82 -2.74
C ARG A 196 -1.63 16.34 -1.36
N ALA A 197 -2.92 16.05 -1.24
CA ALA A 197 -3.52 15.50 -0.03
C ALA A 197 -3.48 13.97 -0.01
N PHE A 198 -3.05 13.32 -1.09
CA PHE A 198 -2.94 11.87 -1.12
C PHE A 198 -1.78 11.42 -0.24
N VAL A 199 -2.07 10.50 0.68
CA VAL A 199 -1.06 9.81 1.48
C VAL A 199 -1.32 8.31 1.33
N PRO A 200 -0.35 7.50 0.88
CA PRO A 200 -0.56 6.06 0.77
C PRO A 200 -0.88 5.45 2.13
N MET A 201 -1.52 4.27 2.16
CA MET A 201 -1.97 3.62 3.41
C MET A 201 -0.83 3.33 4.40
N ASN A 202 0.38 3.14 3.87
CA ASN A 202 1.60 2.93 4.63
C ASN A 202 2.46 4.21 4.74
N GLY A 203 1.92 5.34 4.33
CA GLY A 203 2.60 6.63 4.41
C GLY A 203 2.66 7.16 5.83
N GLU A 204 3.69 7.97 6.07
CA GLU A 204 3.91 8.68 7.32
C GLU A 204 4.09 10.16 7.03
N MET A 205 3.78 11.00 8.02
CA MET A 205 3.92 12.45 7.92
C MET A 205 4.72 13.00 9.11
N SER A 206 5.60 13.96 8.82
CA SER A 206 6.24 14.80 9.83
C SER A 206 5.18 15.53 10.65
N LEU A 207 5.51 15.86 11.91
CA LEU A 207 4.57 16.48 12.84
C LEU A 207 3.95 17.78 12.30
N GLU A 208 4.73 18.61 11.60
CA GLU A 208 4.31 19.87 10.99
C GLU A 208 3.36 19.71 9.79
N ASP A 209 3.42 18.58 9.09
CA ASP A 209 2.58 18.32 7.92
C ASP A 209 1.31 17.52 8.26
N ARG A 210 1.19 17.00 9.49
CA ARG A 210 0.06 16.19 9.94
C ARG A 210 -1.28 16.89 9.69
N ARG A 211 -2.28 16.08 9.33
CA ARG A 211 -3.60 16.54 8.89
C ARG A 211 -4.69 15.86 9.70
N ASN A 212 -5.73 16.61 10.05
CA ASN A 212 -6.80 16.13 10.93
C ASN A 212 -8.16 16.01 10.24
N VAL A 213 -8.26 16.32 8.94
CA VAL A 213 -9.43 16.00 8.10
C VAL A 213 -9.08 14.84 7.19
N LEU A 214 -9.65 13.66 7.44
CA LEU A 214 -9.22 12.41 6.83
C LEU A 214 -10.31 11.81 5.94
N CYS A 215 -9.92 11.21 4.82
CA CYS A 215 -10.81 10.41 3.99
C CYS A 215 -10.17 9.07 3.61
N PHE A 216 -10.74 7.96 4.10
CA PHE A 216 -10.27 6.61 3.82
C PHE A 216 -11.18 5.93 2.78
N ALA A 217 -10.70 5.85 1.55
CA ALA A 217 -11.47 5.37 0.40
C ALA A 217 -10.96 4.00 -0.08
N ALA A 218 -11.01 3.00 0.79
CA ALA A 218 -10.69 1.62 0.44
C ALA A 218 -11.30 0.65 1.44
N ASN A 219 -11.45 -0.60 1.02
CA ASN A 219 -11.81 -1.73 1.85
C ASN A 219 -10.70 -2.77 1.77
N CYS A 220 -9.97 -2.94 2.87
CA CYS A 220 -8.72 -3.69 2.90
C CYS A 220 -8.97 -5.16 3.23
N PHE A 221 -8.24 -6.04 2.55
CA PHE A 221 -8.22 -7.47 2.80
C PHE A 221 -6.78 -7.96 2.76
N PRO A 222 -6.42 -8.94 3.60
CA PRO A 222 -5.15 -9.65 3.47
C PRO A 222 -4.99 -10.22 2.08
N ASN A 223 -3.74 -10.34 1.63
CA ASN A 223 -3.47 -11.01 0.37
C ASN A 223 -3.81 -12.50 0.51
N SER A 224 -4.73 -13.00 -0.33
CA SER A 224 -5.15 -14.40 -0.32
C SER A 224 -4.00 -15.37 -0.66
N PHE A 225 -2.99 -14.90 -1.38
CA PHE A 225 -1.74 -15.65 -1.56
C PHE A 225 -1.04 -15.84 -0.21
N ILE A 226 -0.83 -14.77 0.56
CA ILE A 226 -0.12 -14.84 1.85
C ILE A 226 -0.88 -15.74 2.83
N LYS A 227 -2.20 -15.64 2.91
CA LYS A 227 -3.02 -16.54 3.74
C LYS A 227 -2.84 -18.02 3.41
N ARG A 228 -2.61 -18.35 2.14
CA ARG A 228 -2.41 -19.74 1.70
C ARG A 228 -0.98 -20.21 1.94
N GLU A 229 0.01 -19.36 1.69
CA GLU A 229 1.42 -19.73 1.82
C GLU A 229 1.91 -19.71 3.29
N CYS A 230 1.19 -19.02 4.19
CA CYS A 230 1.50 -18.94 5.63
C CYS A 230 0.31 -19.42 6.48
N PRO A 231 -0.06 -20.72 6.44
CA PRO A 231 -1.25 -21.24 7.13
C PRO A 231 -1.15 -21.15 8.66
N ASP A 232 0.08 -21.16 9.21
CA ASP A 232 0.31 -21.05 10.66
C ASP A 232 0.08 -19.63 11.18
N LEU A 233 0.08 -18.63 10.29
CA LEU A 233 -0.24 -17.26 10.62
C LEU A 233 -1.76 -17.08 10.50
N PHE A 234 -2.46 -17.16 11.63
CA PHE A 234 -3.86 -16.80 11.66
C PHE A 234 -4.02 -15.28 11.39
N ILE A 235 -4.61 -14.95 10.25
CA ILE A 235 -4.90 -13.55 9.88
C ILE A 235 -6.42 -13.38 9.82
N ASP A 236 -6.96 -12.68 10.80
CA ASP A 236 -8.33 -12.21 10.72
C ASP A 236 -8.44 -11.05 9.70
N ASP A 237 -9.44 -11.13 8.81
CA ASP A 237 -9.60 -10.14 7.72
C ASP A 237 -9.99 -8.76 8.26
N ASP A 238 -10.77 -8.72 9.34
CA ASP A 238 -11.31 -7.52 9.95
C ASP A 238 -10.24 -6.85 10.82
N ASP A 239 -9.48 -7.62 11.61
CA ASP A 239 -8.37 -7.10 12.42
C ASP A 239 -7.25 -6.52 11.53
N TYR A 240 -6.90 -7.19 10.44
CA TYR A 240 -5.94 -6.67 9.47
C TYR A 240 -6.41 -5.36 8.84
N ALA A 241 -7.69 -5.31 8.44
CA ALA A 241 -8.27 -4.14 7.81
C ALA A 241 -8.30 -2.95 8.78
N LEU A 242 -8.70 -3.19 10.02
CA LEU A 242 -8.73 -2.18 11.08
C LEU A 242 -7.32 -1.70 11.45
N SER A 243 -6.34 -2.60 11.51
CA SER A 243 -4.94 -2.26 11.77
C SER A 243 -4.37 -1.28 10.73
N ILE A 244 -4.62 -1.52 9.44
CA ILE A 244 -4.21 -0.57 8.38
C ILE A 244 -4.84 0.80 8.60
N LEU A 245 -6.15 0.83 8.90
CA LEU A 245 -6.88 2.08 9.10
C LEU A 245 -6.35 2.86 10.30
N LEU A 246 -6.21 2.21 11.46
CA LEU A 246 -5.71 2.85 12.69
C LEU A 246 -4.27 3.32 12.53
N LYS A 247 -3.39 2.50 11.95
CA LYS A 247 -1.99 2.86 11.71
C LYS A 247 -1.89 4.07 10.80
N TRP A 248 -2.66 4.10 9.72
CA TRP A 248 -2.71 5.26 8.84
C TRP A 248 -3.14 6.51 9.59
N ILE A 249 -4.26 6.47 10.34
CA ILE A 249 -4.73 7.61 11.15
C ILE A 249 -3.63 8.12 12.09
N VAL A 250 -2.98 7.24 12.84
CA VAL A 250 -1.93 7.60 13.80
C VAL A 250 -0.71 8.23 13.12
N ASN A 251 -0.32 7.70 11.97
CA ASN A 251 0.87 8.13 11.24
C ASN A 251 0.72 9.49 10.56
N ILE A 252 -0.52 9.90 10.26
CA ILE A 252 -0.77 11.09 9.44
C ILE A 252 -1.51 12.22 10.17
N SER A 253 -2.02 11.97 11.38
CA SER A 253 -2.81 12.95 12.14
C SER A 253 -2.18 13.35 13.46
N ASP A 254 -2.42 14.59 13.89
CA ASP A 254 -2.06 15.04 15.23
C ASP A 254 -3.09 14.53 16.22
N LEU A 255 -2.71 13.51 17.00
CA LEU A 255 -3.60 12.84 17.96
C LEU A 255 -4.04 13.73 19.12
N ASN A 256 -3.43 14.90 19.31
CA ASN A 256 -3.85 15.85 20.35
C ASN A 256 -4.97 16.78 19.89
N LYS A 257 -5.30 16.79 18.59
CA LYS A 257 -6.35 17.60 18.00
C LYS A 257 -7.52 16.73 17.57
N THR A 258 -8.71 17.33 17.42
CA THR A 258 -9.87 16.65 16.87
C THR A 258 -9.58 16.13 15.45
N ILE A 259 -9.72 14.82 15.25
CA ILE A 259 -9.57 14.14 13.96
C ILE A 259 -10.98 13.88 13.42
N ARG A 260 -11.28 14.37 12.23
CA ARG A 260 -12.55 14.12 11.53
C ARG A 260 -12.28 13.19 10.35
N ILE A 261 -12.86 12.00 10.35
CA ILE A 261 -12.62 11.00 9.30
C ILE A 261 -13.91 10.61 8.59
N TYR A 262 -13.87 10.56 7.26
CA TYR A 262 -14.87 9.88 6.45
C TYR A 262 -14.31 8.56 5.92
N ILE A 263 -15.02 7.47 6.18
CA ILE A 263 -14.67 6.14 5.68
C ILE A 263 -15.71 5.77 4.61
N VAL A 264 -15.24 5.59 3.37
CA VAL A 264 -16.14 5.39 2.23
C VAL A 264 -16.64 3.95 2.12
N SER A 265 -16.02 3.00 2.81
CA SER A 265 -16.53 1.62 2.90
C SER A 265 -17.29 1.44 4.21
N LYS A 266 -18.54 0.94 4.14
CA LYS A 266 -19.35 0.71 5.34
C LYS A 266 -18.73 -0.35 6.25
N ARG A 267 -18.19 -1.43 5.69
CA ARG A 267 -17.46 -2.46 6.47
C ARG A 267 -16.35 -1.81 7.31
N MET A 268 -15.48 -1.03 6.68
CA MET A 268 -14.35 -0.39 7.38
C MET A 268 -14.81 0.63 8.43
N GLU A 269 -15.89 1.37 8.14
CA GLU A 269 -16.53 2.28 9.09
C GLU A 269 -17.03 1.53 10.32
N ASP A 270 -17.75 0.42 10.11
CA ASP A 270 -18.30 -0.41 11.18
C ASP A 270 -17.20 -1.03 12.05
N LEU A 271 -16.09 -1.48 11.44
CA LEU A 271 -14.92 -1.96 12.18
C LEU A 271 -14.37 -0.91 13.14
N LEU A 272 -14.18 0.33 12.66
CA LEU A 272 -13.68 1.41 13.50
C LEU A 272 -14.69 1.81 14.59
N VAL A 273 -15.98 1.91 14.24
CA VAL A 273 -17.05 2.21 15.20
C VAL A 273 -17.07 1.17 16.31
N ASN A 274 -17.06 -0.12 15.96
CA ASN A 274 -17.09 -1.21 16.93
C ASN A 274 -15.85 -1.20 17.83
N TRP A 275 -14.66 -0.94 17.26
CA TRP A 275 -13.44 -0.82 18.04
C TRP A 275 -13.50 0.36 19.03
N LEU A 276 -13.95 1.55 18.60
CA LEU A 276 -14.12 2.70 19.50
C LEU A 276 -15.14 2.40 20.61
N SER A 277 -16.28 1.80 20.26
CA SER A 277 -17.33 1.46 21.23
C SER A 277 -16.89 0.40 22.24
N LYS A 278 -16.11 -0.61 21.81
CA LYS A 278 -15.56 -1.64 22.70
C LYS A 278 -14.59 -1.04 23.71
N ASN A 279 -13.68 -0.17 23.26
CA ASN A 279 -12.65 0.40 24.13
C ASN A 279 -13.16 1.54 25.04
N LYS A 280 -14.23 2.25 24.66
CA LYS A 280 -14.92 3.21 25.55
C LYS A 280 -15.57 2.59 26.78
N LYS A 281 -15.88 1.29 26.75
CA LYS A 281 -16.50 0.57 27.87
C LYS A 281 -15.49 0.04 28.90
N VAL A 282 -14.20 0.07 28.56
CA VAL A 282 -13.11 -0.51 29.36
C VAL A 282 -12.29 0.59 30.08
N SER A 283 -12.35 1.82 29.57
CA SER A 283 -11.82 3.06 30.17
C SER A 283 -12.83 3.71 31.13
#